data_AF-A0A7R8WUZ7-F1
#
_entry.id   AF-A0A7R8WUZ7-F1
#
_cell.length_a   1.000
_cell.length_b   1.000
_cell.length_c   1.000
_cell.angle_alpha   90.00
_cell.angle_beta   90.00
_cell.angle_gamma   90.00
#
_symmetry.space_group_name_H-M   'P 1'
#
loop_
_entity.id
_entity.type
_entity.pdbx_description
1 polymer ?
#
loop_
_entity_poly.entity_id
_entity_poly.type
_entity_poly.pdbx_seq_one_letter_code
_entity_poly.pdbx_strand_id
1 'polypeptide(L)'
;IQIYSLFTFHSFCQEFEDWIKKGKKGFIYFSLGSAVKGTDMPEEFRGMFLNAFKKFPEYQIFWKWETEQMDGVPPNVKLSKWMPQQDLL
;
A
#
# COMPACT_ATOMS: atom_id res chain seq x y z
N ILE A 1 -14.04 -20.61 14.10
CA ILE A 1 -13.26 -20.12 12.92
C ILE A 1 -12.85 -18.63 13.05
N GLN A 2 -13.35 -17.87 14.04
CA GLN A 2 -12.98 -16.45 14.25
C GLN A 2 -11.54 -16.18 14.72
N ILE A 3 -10.86 -17.16 15.31
CA ILE A 3 -9.54 -16.97 15.96
C ILE A 3 -8.43 -16.68 14.92
N TYR A 4 -8.48 -17.33 13.75
CA TYR A 4 -7.52 -17.07 12.67
C TYR A 4 -7.65 -15.64 12.11
N SER A 5 -8.87 -15.12 11.98
CA SER A 5 -9.10 -13.74 11.51
C SER A 5 -8.51 -12.71 12.48
N LEU A 6 -8.71 -12.90 13.79
CA LEU A 6 -8.15 -12.05 14.84
C LEU A 6 -6.61 -12.08 14.89
N PHE A 7 -6.00 -13.26 14.70
CA PHE A 7 -4.54 -13.38 14.66
C PHE A 7 -3.95 -12.71 13.42
N THR A 8 -4.56 -12.91 12.24
CA THR A 8 -4.15 -12.21 11.01
C THR A 8 -4.33 -10.70 11.12
N PHE A 9 -5.41 -10.24 11.74
CA PHE A 9 -5.66 -8.81 11.99
C PHE A 9 -4.61 -8.21 12.93
N HIS A 10 -4.30 -8.88 14.04
CA HIS A 10 -3.30 -8.43 15.00
C HIS A 10 -1.89 -8.34 14.37
N SER A 11 -1.48 -9.37 13.63
CA SER A 11 -0.20 -9.39 12.92
C SER A 11 -0.13 -8.29 11.86
N PHE A 12 -1.23 -8.05 11.14
CA PHE A 12 -1.32 -7.01 10.13
C PHE A 12 -1.16 -5.60 10.73
N CYS A 13 -1.83 -5.31 11.85
CA CYS A 13 -1.71 -4.03 12.53
C CYS A 13 -0.26 -3.73 12.94
N GLN A 14 0.48 -4.72 13.45
CA GLN A 14 1.88 -4.55 13.82
C GLN A 14 2.76 -4.23 12.61
N GLU A 15 2.66 -5.01 11.54
CA GLU A 15 3.42 -4.74 10.32
C GLU A 15 3.08 -3.38 9.70
N PHE A 16 1.82 -2.98 9.77
CA PHE A 16 1.35 -1.68 9.29
C PHE A 16 1.97 -0.55 10.12
N GLU A 17 1.88 -0.64 11.45
CA GLU A 17 2.47 0.33 12.37
C GLU A 17 3.98 0.47 12.17
N ASP A 18 4.69 -0.65 12.10
CA ASP A 18 6.14 -0.67 11.89
C ASP A 18 6.54 -0.09 10.54
N TRP A 19 5.69 -0.24 9.53
CA TRP A 19 5.90 0.39 8.23
C TRP A 19 5.71 1.91 8.32
N ILE A 20 4.57 2.39 8.83
CA ILE A 20 4.29 3.83 8.83
C ILE A 20 5.25 4.62 9.72
N LYS A 21 5.76 4.02 10.81
CA LYS A 21 6.77 4.63 11.70
C LYS A 21 8.10 4.92 10.99
N LYS A 22 8.38 4.27 9.86
CA LYS A 22 9.58 4.56 9.03
C LYS A 22 9.45 5.87 8.26
N GLY A 23 8.25 6.43 8.13
CA GLY A 23 8.00 7.69 7.44
C GLY A 23 8.30 8.88 8.35
N LYS A 24 9.23 9.75 7.93
CA LYS A 24 9.60 10.95 8.70
C LYS A 24 8.45 11.96 8.82
N LYS A 25 7.62 12.05 7.78
CA LYS A 25 6.48 12.97 7.70
C LYS A 25 5.12 12.28 7.81
N GLY A 26 5.11 10.96 8.02
CA GLY A 26 3.91 10.13 8.06
C GLY A 26 3.78 9.20 6.86
N PHE A 27 2.54 8.81 6.55
CA PHE A 27 2.23 7.86 5.49
C PHE A 27 1.16 8.36 4.54
N ILE A 28 1.11 7.78 3.34
CA ILE A 28 0.10 8.03 2.31
C ILE A 28 -0.59 6.72 2.02
N TYR A 29 -1.92 6.71 2.06
CA TYR A 29 -2.72 5.60 1.51
C TYR A 29 -3.23 6.00 0.12
N PHE A 30 -2.93 5.19 -0.88
CA PHE A 30 -3.33 5.42 -2.27
C PHE A 30 -4.15 4.25 -2.80
N SER A 31 -5.32 4.57 -3.37
CA SER A 31 -6.21 3.60 -4.01
C SER A 31 -6.97 4.25 -5.17
N LEU A 32 -7.26 3.48 -6.21
CA LEU A 32 -8.04 3.93 -7.38
C LEU A 32 -9.52 3.47 -7.31
N GLY A 33 -9.96 3.04 -6.14
CA GLY A 33 -11.29 2.46 -5.94
C GLY A 33 -11.41 1.03 -6.51
N SER A 34 -12.64 0.62 -6.82
CA SER A 34 -12.97 -0.68 -7.43
C SER A 34 -13.17 -0.60 -8.95
N ALA A 35 -13.29 0.62 -9.50
CA ALA A 35 -13.57 0.85 -10.91
C ALA A 35 -12.34 0.63 -11.80
N VAL A 36 -11.14 0.86 -11.26
CA VAL A 36 -9.87 0.64 -11.95
C VAL A 36 -9.29 -0.69 -11.50
N LYS A 37 -9.21 -1.66 -12.42
CA LYS A 37 -8.42 -2.88 -12.20
C LYS A 37 -6.97 -2.57 -12.58
N GLY A 38 -6.03 -2.78 -11.66
CA GLY A 38 -4.60 -2.60 -11.93
C GLY A 38 -4.07 -3.48 -13.06
N THR A 39 -4.75 -4.59 -13.37
CA THR A 39 -4.45 -5.46 -14.53
C THR A 39 -4.68 -4.78 -15.87
N ASP A 40 -5.60 -3.83 -15.93
CA ASP A 40 -5.97 -3.14 -17.17
C ASP A 40 -5.20 -1.82 -17.32
N MET A 41 -4.39 -1.47 -16.31
CA MET A 41 -3.56 -0.28 -16.31
C MET A 41 -2.32 -0.47 -17.19
N PRO A 42 -2.13 0.39 -18.23
CA PRO A 42 -0.91 0.39 -19.02
C PRO A 42 0.34 0.59 -18.16
N GLU A 43 1.44 -0.05 -18.54
CA GLU A 43 2.71 0.05 -17.81
C GLU A 43 3.22 1.49 -17.70
N GLU A 44 3.00 2.31 -18.73
CA GLU A 44 3.35 3.73 -18.70
C GLU A 44 2.67 4.47 -17.54
N PHE A 45 1.36 4.27 -17.38
CA PHE A 45 0.58 4.90 -16.31
C PHE A 45 1.06 4.44 -14.93
N ARG A 46 1.36 3.14 -14.79
CA ARG A 46 1.95 2.58 -13.58
C ARG A 46 3.31 3.24 -13.29
N GLY A 47 4.16 3.37 -14.30
CA GLY A 47 5.46 4.04 -14.22
C GLY A 47 5.35 5.49 -13.76
N MET A 48 4.31 6.23 -14.20
CA MET A 48 4.06 7.60 -13.74
C MET A 48 3.79 7.65 -12.23
N PHE A 49 2.96 6.75 -11.69
CA PHE A 49 2.72 6.67 -10.23
C PHE A 49 3.99 6.30 -9.47
N LEU A 50 4.73 5.28 -9.90
CA LEU A 50 6.00 4.90 -9.28
C LEU A 50 7.00 6.06 -9.26
N ASN A 51 7.10 6.81 -10.36
CA ASN A 51 7.97 7.98 -10.45
C ASN A 51 7.48 9.14 -9.57
N ALA A 52 6.18 9.33 -9.42
CA ALA A 52 5.62 10.30 -8.48
C ALA A 52 5.95 9.91 -7.03
N PHE A 53 5.75 8.65 -6.66
CA PHE A 53 6.02 8.15 -5.31
C PHE A 53 7.49 8.29 -4.88
N LYS A 54 8.45 8.14 -5.80
CA LYS A 54 9.87 8.38 -5.55
C LYS A 54 10.18 9.82 -5.12
N LYS A 55 9.34 10.80 -5.50
CA LYS A 55 9.54 12.21 -5.15
C LYS A 55 9.13 12.52 -3.70
N PHE A 56 8.52 11.55 -2.99
CA PHE A 56 8.08 11.69 -1.61
C PHE A 56 8.81 10.71 -0.68
N PRO A 57 10.16 10.72 -0.62
CA PRO A 57 10.93 9.75 0.16
C PRO A 57 10.74 9.88 1.68
N GLU A 58 10.20 11.01 2.14
CA GLU A 58 9.90 11.26 3.56
C GLU A 58 8.59 10.61 4.03
N TYR A 59 7.78 10.10 3.10
CA TYR A 59 6.51 9.42 3.36
C TYR A 59 6.62 7.94 3.03
N GLN A 60 5.95 7.12 3.83
CA GLN A 60 5.71 5.71 3.50
C GLN A 60 4.38 5.58 2.79
N ILE A 61 4.34 4.87 1.67
CA ILE A 61 3.17 4.83 0.80
C ILE A 61 2.61 3.41 0.80
N PHE A 62 1.34 3.28 1.16
CA PHE A 62 0.57 2.07 0.92
C PHE A 62 -0.22 2.24 -0.37
N TRP A 63 0.11 1.43 -1.36
CA TRP A 63 -0.66 1.39 -2.60
C TRP A 63 -1.53 0.13 -2.59
N LYS A 64 -2.85 0.34 -2.54
CA LYS A 64 -3.81 -0.73 -2.76
C LYS A 64 -3.66 -1.26 -4.19
N TRP A 65 -3.19 -2.49 -4.32
CA TRP A 65 -2.90 -3.16 -5.60
C TRP A 65 -3.25 -4.65 -5.52
N GLU A 66 -3.67 -5.24 -6.63
CA GLU A 66 -4.19 -6.61 -6.69
C GLU A 66 -3.12 -7.68 -6.45
N THR A 67 -1.84 -7.32 -6.61
CA THR A 67 -0.68 -8.18 -6.37
C THR A 67 0.27 -7.55 -5.36
N GLU A 68 1.03 -8.39 -4.64
CA GLU A 68 2.07 -7.92 -3.71
C GLU A 68 3.42 -7.69 -4.42
N GLN A 69 3.48 -7.98 -5.71
CA GLN A 69 4.67 -7.91 -6.54
C GLN A 69 4.40 -7.09 -7.78
N MET A 70 5.34 -6.21 -8.10
CA MET A 70 5.39 -5.35 -9.27
C MET A 70 6.84 -4.89 -9.44
N ASP A 71 7.31 -4.83 -10.68
CA ASP A 71 8.66 -4.37 -10.96
C ASP A 71 8.80 -2.87 -10.75
N GLY A 72 9.98 -2.45 -10.25
CA GLY A 72 10.32 -1.04 -10.09
C GLY A 72 9.65 -0.32 -8.91
N VAL A 73 9.03 -1.06 -7.99
CA VAL A 73 8.42 -0.50 -6.77
C VAL A 73 9.50 0.18 -5.90
N PRO A 74 9.36 1.48 -5.60
CA PRO A 74 10.28 2.20 -4.73
C PRO A 74 10.31 1.65 -3.31
N PRO A 75 11.42 1.83 -2.57
CA PRO A 75 11.52 1.34 -1.19
C PRO A 75 10.58 2.03 -0.19
N ASN A 76 10.00 3.19 -0.56
CA ASN A 76 9.00 3.89 0.23
C ASN A 76 7.56 3.51 -0.14
N VAL A 77 7.36 2.45 -0.94
CA VAL A 77 6.05 1.97 -1.38
C VAL A 77 5.86 0.50 -0.96
N LYS A 78 4.77 0.20 -0.26
CA LYS A 78 4.32 -1.17 0.05
C LYS A 78 3.01 -1.43 -0.69
N LEU A 79 2.98 -2.49 -1.50
CA LEU A 79 1.77 -2.95 -2.16
C LEU A 79 0.93 -3.77 -1.19
N SER A 80 -0.39 -3.57 -1.21
CA SER A 80 -1.30 -4.41 -0.42
C SER A 80 -2.59 -4.69 -1.18
N LYS A 81 -3.05 -5.94 -1.14
CA LYS A 81 -4.35 -6.35 -1.69
C LYS A 81 -5.51 -5.82 -0.89
N TRP A 82 -5.29 -5.61 0.40
CA TRP A 82 -6.34 -5.26 1.32
C TRP A 82 -5.80 -4.38 2.44
N MET A 83 -6.64 -3.45 2.88
CA MET A 83 -6.38 -2.57 3.99
C MET A 83 -7.74 -2.35 4.68
N PRO A 84 -7.83 -2.46 6.02
CA PRO A 84 -9.03 -2.11 6.74
C PRO A 84 -9.20 -0.59 6.68
N GLN A 85 -9.84 -0.10 5.63
CA GLN A 85 -9.98 1.34 5.39
C GLN A 85 -10.72 2.06 6.52
N GLN A 86 -11.62 1.37 7.23
CA GLN A 86 -12.32 1.92 8.40
C GLN A 86 -11.42 2.11 9.63
N ASP A 87 -10.32 1.36 9.75
CA ASP A 87 -9.42 1.44 10.89
C ASP A 87 -8.28 2.45 10.66
N LEU A 88 -8.16 2.99 9.44
CA LEU A 88 -7.13 3.97 9.05
C LEU A 88 -7.57 5.43 9.09
N LEU A 89 -8.88 5.68 9.01
CA LEU A 89 -9.50 7.02 8.96
C LEU A 89 -10.04 7.41 10.33
#